data_AF-A0A8K0M9I2-F1
#
_entry.id   AF-A0A8K0M9I2-F1
#
_cell.length_a   1.000
_cell.length_b   1.000
_cell.length_c   1.000
_cell.angle_alpha   90.00
_cell.angle_beta   90.00
_cell.angle_gamma   90.00
#
_symmetry.space_group_name_H-M   'P 1'
#
loop_
_entity.id
_entity.type
_entity.pdbx_description
1 polymer ?
#
loop_
_entity_poly.entity_id
_entity_poly.type
_entity_poly.pdbx_seq_one_letter_code
_entity_poly.pdbx_strand_id
1 'polypeptide(L)'
;MKFSLLTFSLVALCSASPLSKRAVFSTTSYNDLSISGGVAGNAQQEALQKLGGLPNDLTTVEESDLDFLNSVNQIANDAETDAFNVAIDAADGEEADALQRGKIKNKVLKLTATILKLEAQQAQGQDVSEKLATEQKKLQNNIAQDEEAAGLASTFLSFDATTD
;
A
#
# COMPACT_ATOMS: atom_id res chain seq x y z
N MET A 1 -6.02 8.09 78.33
CA MET A 1 -5.32 8.66 77.14
C MET A 1 -5.99 8.10 75.90
N LYS A 2 -6.56 8.97 75.05
CA LYS A 2 -7.26 8.60 73.81
C LYS A 2 -6.24 8.56 72.68
N PHE A 3 -6.14 7.45 71.94
CA PHE A 3 -5.42 7.41 70.67
C PHE A 3 -6.40 7.03 69.56
N SER A 4 -6.59 7.98 68.65
CA SER A 4 -7.45 7.87 67.47
C SER A 4 -6.62 7.31 66.32
N LEU A 5 -7.02 6.16 65.79
CA LEU A 5 -6.47 5.61 64.54
C LEU A 5 -7.23 6.21 63.36
N LEU A 6 -6.56 7.03 62.56
CA LEU A 6 -7.01 7.42 61.21
C LEU A 6 -6.41 6.46 60.20
N THR A 7 -7.25 5.60 59.61
CA THR A 7 -6.91 4.80 58.43
C THR A 7 -7.14 5.61 57.17
N PHE A 8 -6.06 5.90 56.44
CA PHE A 8 -6.09 6.52 55.12
C PHE A 8 -6.22 5.43 54.05
N SER A 9 -7.37 5.32 53.41
CA SER A 9 -7.61 4.41 52.29
C SER A 9 -7.10 5.06 51.01
N LEU A 10 -6.01 4.54 50.44
CA LEU A 10 -5.48 4.97 49.15
C LEU A 10 -6.25 4.25 48.03
N VAL A 11 -7.13 4.97 47.34
CA VAL A 11 -7.79 4.47 46.12
C VAL A 11 -6.87 4.74 44.94
N ALA A 12 -6.30 3.69 44.36
CA ALA A 12 -5.52 3.78 43.12
C ALA A 12 -6.49 3.85 41.93
N LEU A 13 -6.59 5.02 41.31
CA LEU A 13 -7.29 5.22 40.04
C LEU A 13 -6.37 4.77 38.90
N CYS A 14 -6.64 3.60 38.31
CA CYS A 14 -6.02 3.20 37.05
C CYS A 14 -6.64 4.02 35.91
N SER A 15 -5.98 5.12 35.52
CA SER A 15 -6.32 5.84 34.29
C SER A 15 -5.83 5.01 33.10
N ALA A 16 -6.73 4.28 32.43
CA ALA A 16 -6.42 3.71 31.13
C ALA A 16 -6.33 4.87 30.11
N SER A 17 -5.11 5.27 29.75
CA SER A 17 -4.90 6.20 28.65
C SER A 17 -5.53 5.62 27.38
N PRO A 18 -6.25 6.42 26.56
CA PRO A 18 -6.72 5.94 25.28
C PRO A 18 -5.52 5.45 24.47
N LEU A 19 -5.61 4.24 23.93
CA LEU A 19 -4.64 3.72 22.97
C LEU A 19 -4.62 4.69 21.78
N SER A 20 -3.54 5.45 21.63
CA SER A 20 -3.34 6.27 20.43
C SER A 20 -3.35 5.37 19.21
N LYS A 21 -4.13 5.76 18.19
CA LYS A 21 -4.07 5.16 16.86
C LYS A 21 -2.61 5.25 16.38
N ARG A 22 -2.10 4.18 15.76
CA ARG A 22 -0.69 4.06 15.36
C ARG A 22 -0.61 3.76 13.88
N ALA A 23 0.16 4.59 13.17
CA ALA A 23 0.52 4.35 11.79
C ALA A 23 1.21 2.99 11.63
N VAL A 24 0.81 2.24 10.61
CA VAL A 24 1.32 0.89 10.34
C VAL A 24 2.45 0.92 9.32
N PHE A 25 2.45 1.92 8.44
CA PHE A 25 3.49 2.10 7.46
C PHE A 25 4.58 3.05 7.94
N SER A 26 5.77 2.86 7.40
CA SER A 26 6.93 3.72 7.60
C SER A 26 7.55 4.03 6.25
N THR A 27 8.27 5.15 6.18
CA THR A 27 9.19 5.50 5.10
C THR A 27 9.86 4.29 4.48
N THR A 28 9.80 4.19 3.16
CA THR A 28 10.48 3.14 2.41
C THR A 28 10.81 3.63 0.99
N SER A 29 11.74 2.95 0.32
CA SER A 29 12.09 3.25 -1.06
C SER A 29 11.14 2.56 -2.05
N TYR A 30 11.05 3.08 -3.27
CA TYR A 30 10.38 2.40 -4.36
C TYR A 30 10.98 1.00 -4.60
N ASN A 31 12.31 0.87 -4.56
CA ASN A 31 12.98 -0.40 -4.83
C ASN A 31 12.61 -1.47 -3.78
N ASP A 32 12.41 -1.07 -2.53
CA ASP A 32 11.96 -1.98 -1.47
C ASP A 32 10.47 -2.31 -1.58
N LEU A 33 9.65 -1.41 -2.15
CA LEU A 33 8.23 -1.65 -2.39
C LEU A 33 7.94 -2.45 -3.66
N SER A 34 8.82 -2.32 -4.67
CA SER A 34 8.53 -2.81 -6.02
C SER A 34 8.28 -4.30 -6.03
N ILE A 35 7.31 -4.69 -6.86
CA ILE A 35 6.93 -6.08 -7.14
C ILE A 35 7.15 -6.42 -8.61
N SER A 36 7.90 -5.59 -9.35
CA SER A 36 8.06 -5.72 -10.80
C SER A 36 8.90 -6.93 -11.24
N GLY A 37 9.78 -7.42 -10.37
CA GLY A 37 10.66 -8.55 -10.66
C GLY A 37 10.04 -9.93 -10.43
N GLY A 38 10.71 -10.96 -10.94
CA GLY A 38 10.39 -12.37 -10.66
C GLY A 38 9.60 -13.03 -11.79
N VAL A 39 8.46 -13.61 -11.45
CA VAL A 39 7.51 -14.21 -12.38
C VAL A 39 6.17 -13.47 -12.30
N ALA A 40 5.46 -13.40 -13.42
CA ALA A 40 4.09 -12.92 -13.45
C ALA A 40 3.11 -13.99 -12.92
N GLY A 41 1.90 -13.54 -12.55
CA GLY A 41 0.77 -14.37 -12.14
C GLY A 41 0.44 -14.34 -10.65
N ASN A 42 1.14 -13.52 -9.87
CA ASN A 42 0.95 -13.39 -8.41
C ASN A 42 0.99 -11.92 -7.93
N ALA A 43 0.88 -10.93 -8.81
CA ALA A 43 1.07 -9.52 -8.47
C ALA A 43 0.12 -9.01 -7.39
N GLN A 44 -1.14 -9.48 -7.37
CA GLN A 44 -2.09 -9.10 -6.32
C GLN A 44 -1.60 -9.53 -4.94
N GLN A 45 -1.10 -10.77 -4.83
CA GLN A 45 -0.58 -11.32 -3.58
C GLN A 45 0.64 -10.53 -3.11
N GLU A 46 1.58 -10.23 -4.02
CA GLU A 46 2.78 -9.46 -3.69
C GLU A 46 2.44 -8.02 -3.27
N ALA A 47 1.49 -7.37 -3.95
CA ALA A 47 1.03 -6.03 -3.58
C ALA A 47 0.41 -6.02 -2.17
N LEU A 48 -0.42 -7.02 -1.84
CA LEU A 48 -1.01 -7.17 -0.51
C LEU A 48 0.03 -7.52 0.57
N GLN A 49 1.14 -8.19 0.22
CA GLN A 49 2.24 -8.41 1.15
C GLN A 49 3.00 -7.13 1.46
N LYS A 50 3.18 -6.23 0.48
CA LYS A 50 3.85 -4.94 0.66
C LYS A 50 2.99 -3.91 1.37
N LEU A 51 1.69 -3.91 1.10
CA LEU A 51 0.73 -2.90 1.55
C LEU A 51 -0.29 -3.45 2.56
N GLY A 52 -0.07 -4.66 3.06
CA GLY A 52 -0.85 -5.22 4.15
C GLY A 52 -0.45 -4.57 5.49
N GLY A 53 -1.39 -4.52 6.42
CA GLY A 53 -1.11 -4.07 7.79
C GLY A 53 -2.11 -3.06 8.35
N LEU A 54 -2.96 -2.47 7.50
CA LEU A 54 -4.03 -1.59 7.97
C LEU A 54 -4.91 -2.28 9.03
N PRO A 55 -5.46 -1.53 10.01
CA PRO A 55 -6.39 -2.08 10.99
C PRO A 55 -7.65 -2.63 10.32
N ASN A 56 -8.24 -3.68 10.91
CA ASN A 56 -9.53 -4.21 10.46
C ASN A 56 -10.65 -3.15 10.51
N ASP A 57 -10.58 -2.24 11.49
CA ASP A 57 -11.46 -1.07 11.56
C ASP A 57 -10.83 0.10 10.79
N LEU A 58 -11.23 0.26 9.53
CA LEU A 58 -10.70 1.28 8.64
C LEU A 58 -11.02 2.73 9.08
N THR A 59 -11.97 2.92 10.00
CA THR A 59 -12.24 4.25 10.60
C THR A 59 -11.09 4.72 11.50
N THR A 60 -10.18 3.80 11.87
CA THR A 60 -9.03 4.05 12.73
C THR A 60 -7.71 4.23 11.99
N VAL A 61 -7.71 4.16 10.65
CA VAL A 61 -6.52 4.41 9.83
C VAL A 61 -6.03 5.84 10.05
N GLU A 62 -4.72 6.00 10.26
CA GLU A 62 -4.09 7.30 10.49
C GLU A 62 -3.87 8.05 9.18
N GLU A 63 -3.86 9.39 9.26
CA GLU A 63 -3.57 10.26 8.10
C GLU A 63 -2.23 9.91 7.45
N SER A 64 -1.19 9.62 8.26
CA SER A 64 0.11 9.21 7.76
C SER A 64 0.10 7.89 6.96
N ASP A 65 -0.82 6.97 7.26
CA ASP A 65 -0.99 5.75 6.45
C ASP A 65 -1.68 6.08 5.11
N LEU A 66 -2.63 7.02 5.10
CA LEU A 66 -3.26 7.50 3.87
C LEU A 66 -2.26 8.25 2.98
N ASP A 67 -1.37 9.04 3.60
CA ASP A 67 -0.29 9.75 2.92
C ASP A 67 0.72 8.76 2.34
N PHE A 68 1.14 7.76 3.13
CA PHE A 68 2.00 6.68 2.64
C PHE A 68 1.40 5.99 1.41
N LEU A 69 0.13 5.57 1.47
CA LEU A 69 -0.55 4.93 0.33
C LEU A 69 -0.65 5.86 -0.89
N ASN A 70 -0.79 7.17 -0.66
CA ASN A 70 -0.74 8.16 -1.72
C ASN A 70 0.66 8.28 -2.34
N SER A 71 1.70 8.33 -1.53
CA SER A 71 3.09 8.36 -1.98
C SER A 71 3.41 7.11 -2.81
N VAL A 72 3.00 5.91 -2.36
CA VAL A 72 3.13 4.67 -3.13
C VAL A 72 2.48 4.80 -4.52
N ASN A 73 1.28 5.37 -4.61
CA ASN A 73 0.63 5.60 -5.91
C ASN A 73 1.46 6.53 -6.81
N GLN A 74 1.96 7.64 -6.27
CA GLN A 74 2.72 8.64 -7.00
C GLN A 74 4.05 8.08 -7.50
N ILE A 75 4.86 7.49 -6.62
CA ILE A 75 6.17 6.95 -7.01
C ILE A 75 6.04 5.79 -8.01
N ALA A 76 4.99 4.97 -7.88
CA ALA A 76 4.73 3.90 -8.85
C ALA A 76 4.23 4.45 -10.19
N ASN A 77 3.52 5.58 -10.19
CA ASN A 77 3.15 6.29 -11.41
C ASN A 77 4.39 6.88 -12.10
N ASP A 78 5.29 7.48 -11.35
CA ASP A 78 6.50 8.09 -11.88
C ASP A 78 7.47 7.02 -12.41
N ALA A 79 7.62 5.90 -11.70
CA ALA A 79 8.33 4.74 -12.21
C ALA A 79 7.71 4.18 -13.51
N GLU A 80 6.38 4.24 -13.65
CA GLU A 80 5.70 3.85 -14.89
C GLU A 80 6.08 4.77 -16.06
N THR A 81 6.04 6.09 -15.85
CA THR A 81 6.26 7.07 -16.91
C THR A 81 7.74 7.25 -17.26
N ASP A 82 8.60 7.29 -16.26
CA ASP A 82 9.98 7.75 -16.40
C ASP A 82 10.98 6.61 -16.46
N ALA A 83 10.56 5.40 -16.09
CA ALA A 83 11.40 4.22 -16.05
C ALA A 83 10.87 3.11 -16.99
N PHE A 84 9.66 2.59 -16.74
CA PHE A 84 9.12 1.49 -17.54
C PHE A 84 8.84 1.88 -18.99
N ASN A 85 8.15 3.00 -19.25
CA ASN A 85 7.89 3.41 -20.63
C ASN A 85 9.20 3.63 -21.41
N VAL A 86 10.18 4.27 -20.79
CA VAL A 86 11.49 4.52 -21.39
C VAL A 86 12.23 3.21 -21.71
N ALA A 87 12.23 2.26 -20.77
CA ALA A 87 12.90 0.97 -20.96
C ALA A 87 12.21 0.09 -22.00
N ILE A 88 10.87 0.07 -22.02
CA ILE A 88 10.08 -0.69 -22.99
C ILE A 88 10.30 -0.12 -24.40
N ASP A 89 10.28 1.21 -24.57
CA ASP A 89 10.51 1.86 -25.87
C ASP A 89 11.92 1.59 -26.43
N ALA A 90 12.88 1.26 -25.55
CA ALA A 90 14.28 0.98 -25.91
C ALA A 90 14.58 -0.52 -26.09
N ALA A 91 13.62 -1.41 -25.80
CA ALA A 91 13.78 -2.85 -25.84
C ALA A 91 12.91 -3.47 -26.95
N ASP A 92 13.24 -4.70 -27.35
CA ASP A 92 12.48 -5.46 -28.33
C ASP A 92 12.29 -6.91 -27.89
N GLY A 93 11.27 -7.57 -28.47
CA GLY A 93 11.00 -8.99 -28.24
C GLY A 93 10.77 -9.32 -26.76
N GLU A 94 11.35 -10.45 -26.32
CA GLU A 94 11.13 -10.97 -24.96
C GLU A 94 11.59 -10.00 -23.86
N GLU A 95 12.59 -9.15 -24.13
CA GLU A 95 13.03 -8.13 -23.16
C GLU A 95 11.94 -7.07 -22.94
N ALA A 96 11.36 -6.56 -24.02
CA ALA A 96 10.22 -5.63 -23.97
C ALA A 96 9.00 -6.28 -23.30
N ASP A 97 8.72 -7.55 -23.61
CA ASP A 97 7.60 -8.27 -23.02
C ASP A 97 7.80 -8.50 -21.51
N ALA A 98 9.03 -8.81 -21.06
CA ALA A 98 9.36 -8.96 -19.64
C ALA A 98 9.27 -7.64 -18.87
N LEU A 99 9.68 -6.52 -19.49
CA LEU A 99 9.51 -5.18 -18.94
C LEU A 99 8.02 -4.79 -18.87
N GLN A 100 7.23 -5.12 -19.88
CA GLN A 100 5.78 -4.88 -19.89
C GLN A 100 5.07 -5.66 -18.78
N ARG A 101 5.48 -6.90 -18.51
CA ARG A 101 5.00 -7.67 -17.34
C ARG A 101 5.39 -7.00 -16.03
N GLY A 102 6.65 -6.57 -15.88
CA GLY A 102 7.08 -5.80 -14.72
C GLY A 102 6.27 -4.51 -14.50
N LYS A 103 5.94 -3.79 -15.58
CA LYS A 103 5.06 -2.62 -15.57
C LYS A 103 3.63 -2.97 -15.12
N ILE A 104 3.08 -4.10 -15.56
CA ILE A 104 1.76 -4.58 -15.11
C ILE A 104 1.78 -4.82 -13.60
N LYS A 105 2.80 -5.51 -13.07
CA LYS A 105 2.95 -5.72 -11.61
C LYS A 105 3.06 -4.37 -10.86
N ASN A 106 3.84 -3.42 -11.38
CA ASN A 106 3.92 -2.06 -10.84
C ASN A 106 2.54 -1.35 -10.80
N LYS A 107 1.73 -1.50 -11.86
CA LYS A 107 0.36 -0.96 -11.88
C LYS A 107 -0.55 -1.63 -10.86
N VAL A 108 -0.40 -2.94 -10.63
CA VAL A 108 -1.13 -3.65 -9.56
C VAL A 108 -0.77 -3.10 -8.18
N LEU A 109 0.51 -2.84 -7.90
CA LEU A 109 0.94 -2.17 -6.66
C LEU A 109 0.29 -0.78 -6.51
N LYS A 110 0.41 0.06 -7.55
CA LYS A 110 -0.18 1.42 -7.59
C LYS A 110 -1.67 1.43 -7.29
N LEU A 111 -2.41 0.55 -7.96
CA LEU A 111 -3.87 0.49 -7.85
C LEU A 111 -4.30 -0.14 -6.52
N THR A 112 -3.56 -1.13 -6.00
CA THR A 112 -3.80 -1.67 -4.64
C THR A 112 -3.66 -0.57 -3.59
N ALA A 113 -2.61 0.25 -3.64
CA ALA A 113 -2.45 1.38 -2.71
C ALA A 113 -3.62 2.37 -2.79
N THR A 114 -4.07 2.64 -4.02
CA THR A 114 -5.22 3.53 -4.30
C THR A 114 -6.51 2.97 -3.70
N ILE A 115 -6.78 1.67 -3.86
CA ILE A 115 -7.97 1.03 -3.31
C ILE A 115 -7.96 1.05 -1.79
N LEU A 116 -6.86 0.64 -1.15
CA LEU A 116 -6.76 0.66 0.32
C LEU A 116 -7.00 2.06 0.89
N LYS A 117 -6.45 3.10 0.25
CA LYS A 117 -6.68 4.49 0.62
C LYS A 117 -8.16 4.88 0.47
N LEU A 118 -8.78 4.56 -0.67
CA LEU A 118 -10.17 4.91 -0.92
C LEU A 118 -11.14 4.16 0.02
N GLU A 119 -10.88 2.89 0.31
CA GLU A 119 -11.66 2.11 1.29
C GLU A 119 -11.57 2.73 2.69
N ALA A 120 -10.39 3.16 3.11
CA ALA A 120 -10.21 3.89 4.37
C ALA A 120 -10.92 5.24 4.38
N GLN A 121 -10.81 6.03 3.30
CA GLN A 121 -11.53 7.30 3.17
C GLN A 121 -13.05 7.11 3.19
N GLN A 122 -13.56 6.08 2.52
CA GLN A 122 -14.98 5.73 2.53
C GLN A 122 -15.45 5.36 3.94
N ALA A 123 -14.69 4.53 4.66
CA ALA A 123 -14.98 4.17 6.05
C ALA A 123 -14.99 5.40 6.98
N GLN A 124 -14.15 6.41 6.68
CA GLN A 124 -14.09 7.69 7.39
C GLN A 124 -15.16 8.70 6.93
N GLY A 125 -16.10 8.30 6.08
CA GLY A 125 -17.27 9.09 5.68
C GLY A 125 -17.09 9.96 4.44
N GLN A 126 -16.01 9.79 3.68
CA GLN A 126 -15.86 10.46 2.39
C GLN A 126 -16.67 9.74 1.30
N ASP A 127 -17.35 10.49 0.43
CA ASP A 127 -17.99 9.90 -0.75
C ASP A 127 -16.97 9.72 -1.87
N VAL A 128 -16.48 8.49 -2.00
CA VAL A 128 -15.51 8.08 -3.01
C VAL A 128 -16.01 6.94 -3.88
N SER A 129 -17.31 6.63 -3.83
CA SER A 129 -17.90 5.40 -4.36
C SER A 129 -17.66 5.22 -5.87
N GLU A 130 -17.83 6.28 -6.66
CA GLU A 130 -17.58 6.25 -8.11
C GLU A 130 -16.09 6.05 -8.45
N LYS A 131 -15.22 6.71 -7.68
CA LYS A 131 -13.77 6.60 -7.85
C LYS A 131 -13.29 5.20 -7.48
N LEU A 132 -13.78 4.66 -6.35
CA LEU A 132 -13.47 3.31 -5.91
C LEU A 132 -13.86 2.28 -6.98
N ALA A 133 -15.08 2.34 -7.51
CA ALA A 133 -15.52 1.44 -8.57
C ALA A 133 -14.64 1.52 -9.83
N THR A 134 -14.23 2.75 -10.21
CA THR A 134 -13.37 2.99 -11.36
C THR A 134 -11.97 2.39 -11.16
N GLU A 135 -11.33 2.66 -10.03
CA GLU A 135 -10.00 2.15 -9.73
C GLU A 135 -10.02 0.62 -9.53
N GLN A 136 -11.12 0.07 -9.00
CA GLN A 136 -11.23 -1.37 -8.80
C GLN A 136 -11.34 -2.12 -10.12
N LYS A 137 -12.07 -1.56 -11.11
CA LYS A 137 -12.08 -2.09 -12.47
C LYS A 137 -10.69 -2.06 -13.11
N LYS A 138 -9.93 -0.99 -12.92
CA LYS A 138 -8.55 -0.91 -13.42
C LYS A 138 -7.67 -1.95 -12.74
N LEU A 139 -7.79 -2.13 -11.41
CA LEU A 139 -7.02 -3.11 -10.66
C LEU A 139 -7.29 -4.52 -11.20
N GLN A 140 -8.56 -4.91 -11.31
CA GLN A 140 -8.96 -6.22 -11.83
C GLN A 140 -8.43 -6.47 -13.24
N ASN A 141 -8.49 -5.46 -14.13
CA ASN A 141 -7.94 -5.61 -15.49
C ASN A 141 -6.42 -5.85 -15.50
N ASN A 142 -5.65 -5.26 -14.59
CA ASN A 142 -4.20 -5.49 -14.52
C ASN A 142 -3.86 -6.80 -13.81
N ILE A 143 -4.65 -7.23 -12.82
CA ILE A 143 -4.54 -8.56 -12.22
C ILE A 143 -4.77 -9.64 -13.28
N ALA A 144 -5.84 -9.53 -14.07
CA ALA A 144 -6.11 -10.48 -15.15
C ALA A 144 -4.96 -10.56 -16.16
N GLN A 145 -4.37 -9.43 -16.55
CA GLN A 145 -3.20 -9.41 -17.44
C GLN A 145 -1.96 -10.07 -16.82
N ASP A 146 -1.74 -9.89 -15.52
CA ASP A 146 -0.66 -10.58 -14.80
C ASP A 146 -0.89 -12.09 -14.73
N GLU A 147 -2.13 -12.52 -14.44
CA GLU A 147 -2.55 -13.93 -14.40
C GLU A 147 -2.45 -14.60 -15.78
N GLU A 148 -2.81 -13.91 -16.86
CA GLU A 148 -2.65 -14.39 -18.24
C GLU A 148 -1.18 -14.65 -18.59
N ALA A 149 -0.26 -13.90 -17.99
CA ALA A 149 1.18 -14.05 -18.16
C ALA A 149 1.82 -15.00 -17.13
N ALA A 150 1.02 -15.76 -16.36
CA ALA A 150 1.51 -16.56 -15.26
C ALA A 150 2.69 -17.48 -15.64
N GLY A 151 3.75 -17.44 -14.83
CA GLY A 151 4.96 -18.24 -15.01
C GLY A 151 5.97 -17.66 -16.01
N LEU A 152 5.65 -16.57 -16.73
CA LEU A 152 6.61 -15.84 -17.55
C LEU A 152 7.45 -14.88 -16.70
N ALA A 153 8.68 -14.61 -17.12
CA ALA A 153 9.60 -13.75 -16.40
C ALA A 153 9.15 -12.29 -16.40
N SER A 154 9.17 -11.61 -15.25
CA SER A 154 8.91 -10.17 -15.14
C SER A 154 10.17 -9.42 -14.71
N THR A 155 10.51 -8.34 -15.39
CA THR A 155 11.76 -7.60 -15.15
C THR A 155 11.59 -6.58 -14.03
N PHE A 156 12.45 -6.67 -13.01
CA PHE A 156 12.60 -5.61 -12.01
C PHE A 156 13.27 -4.39 -12.64
N LEU A 157 12.73 -3.22 -12.34
CA LEU A 157 13.31 -1.95 -12.77
C LEU A 157 13.46 -1.04 -11.54
N SER A 158 14.69 -0.62 -11.25
CA SER A 158 14.98 0.27 -10.14
C SER A 158 14.56 1.70 -10.44
N PHE A 159 13.95 2.37 -9.47
CA PHE A 159 13.60 3.79 -9.56
C PHE A 159 13.92 4.47 -8.25
N ASP A 160 14.59 5.63 -8.31
CA ASP A 160 15.02 6.36 -7.12
C ASP A 160 13.91 7.29 -6.64
N ALA A 161 13.13 6.79 -5.67
CA ALA A 161 12.06 7.52 -5.03
C ALA A 161 11.80 6.96 -3.62
N THR A 162 11.26 7.80 -2.75
CA THR A 162 10.91 7.47 -1.36
C THR A 162 9.47 7.89 -1.06
N THR A 163 8.85 7.27 -0.06
CA THR A 163 7.47 7.61 0.35
C THR A 163 7.33 8.87 1.20
N ASP A 164 8.44 9.59 1.43
CA ASP A 164 8.56 10.78 2.30
C ASP A 164 8.42 12.10 1.55
#